data_AF-A0A2H3G3H0-F1
#
_entry.id   AF-A0A2H3G3H0-F1
#
_cell.length_a   1.000
_cell.length_b   1.000
_cell.length_c   1.000
_cell.angle_alpha   90.00
_cell.angle_beta   90.00
_cell.angle_gamma   90.00
#
_symmetry.space_group_name_H-M   'P 1'
#
loop_
_entity.id
_entity.type
_entity.pdbx_description
1 polymer ?
#
loop_
_entity_poly.entity_id
_entity_poly.type
_entity_poly.pdbx_seq_one_letter_code
_entity_poly.pdbx_strand_id
1 'polypeptide(L)'
;MLMLTQILQGIAPTFVGSFSDSSGRRLAYIACFTIFLIANIVLALQNTYAGLLALRCVQSAGASGLIPLASGVIADIVEPAERGSYMAWATVAPVLGPALAPVLGGVLTRYLGWHSIFWFLAIACIVLGVLFLFFFPETNRKLVGNGSRVPPSLSQPFYFFFTQKSRQQQGDSVKRKPISFPNPFSILKVMLDKEGAVVLAGNGVINIVIAGVNTGLPPLMKSLYGLSEVQTSLCFLAFGVGSAVCTVITGRLMDRAYQNTAAKHNIPLKLARRDPNMPVEHARLQVTWPHIAAAIASLIGYGWTLNKPTHLAGPMVLLFVIGYTSTAVAQALNALMVDLFPQDAATASAATT
;
A
#
# COMPACT_ATOMS: atom_id res chain seq x y z
N MET A 1 -18.86 9.94 6.62
CA MET A 1 -18.61 8.53 6.24
C MET A 1 -17.14 8.27 5.90
N LEU A 2 -16.58 8.93 4.88
CA LEU A 2 -15.20 8.68 4.43
C LEU A 2 -14.13 8.88 5.51
N MET A 3 -14.23 9.92 6.35
CA MET A 3 -13.24 10.17 7.40
C MET A 3 -13.17 9.03 8.44
N LEU A 4 -14.31 8.48 8.86
CA LEU A 4 -14.35 7.39 9.85
C LEU A 4 -13.69 6.11 9.30
N THR A 5 -13.96 5.78 8.03
CA THR A 5 -13.36 4.63 7.37
C THR A 5 -11.84 4.79 7.19
N GLN A 6 -11.37 6.01 6.93
CA GLN A 6 -9.94 6.32 6.80
C GLN A 6 -9.19 6.21 8.13
N ILE A 7 -9.80 6.65 9.23
CA ILE A 7 -9.21 6.50 10.58
C ILE A 7 -9.01 5.02 10.91
N LEU A 8 -10.03 4.18 10.67
CA LEU A 8 -9.90 2.74 10.92
C LEU A 8 -8.95 2.04 9.96
N GLN A 9 -8.88 2.52 8.72
CA GLN A 9 -7.90 2.07 7.74
C GLN A 9 -6.46 2.32 8.19
N GLY A 10 -6.16 3.43 8.89
CA GLY A 10 -4.82 3.68 9.44
C GLY A 10 -4.52 2.89 10.72
N ILE A 11 -5.52 2.59 11.54
CA ILE A 11 -5.32 1.86 12.80
C ILE A 11 -5.15 0.35 12.56
N ALA A 12 -5.95 -0.26 11.69
CA ALA A 12 -5.96 -1.71 11.49
C ALA A 12 -4.61 -2.33 11.02
N PRO A 13 -3.81 -1.72 10.13
CA PRO A 13 -2.51 -2.22 9.69
C PRO A 13 -1.53 -2.45 10.85
N THR A 14 -1.63 -1.63 11.91
CA THR A 14 -0.83 -1.76 13.13
C THR A 14 -1.01 -3.13 13.79
N PHE A 15 -2.27 -3.55 13.92
CA PHE A 15 -2.61 -4.83 14.53
C PHE A 15 -2.26 -5.99 13.59
N VAL A 16 -2.57 -5.84 12.30
CA VAL A 16 -2.32 -6.89 11.30
C VAL A 16 -0.82 -7.13 11.08
N GLY A 17 -0.01 -6.07 11.01
CA GLY A 17 1.45 -6.18 10.86
C GLY A 17 2.08 -6.93 12.03
N SER A 18 1.74 -6.54 13.26
CA SER A 18 2.22 -7.21 14.47
C SER A 18 1.73 -8.66 14.56
N PHE A 19 0.47 -8.92 14.21
CA PHE A 19 -0.10 -10.27 14.17
C PHE A 19 0.63 -11.14 13.14
N SER A 20 0.98 -10.58 11.99
CA SER A 20 1.68 -11.29 10.93
C SER A 20 3.11 -11.68 11.32
N ASP A 21 3.79 -10.85 12.09
CA ASP A 21 5.15 -11.11 12.52
C ASP A 21 5.22 -12.25 13.55
N SER A 22 4.17 -12.42 14.37
CA SER A 22 4.09 -13.46 15.40
C SER A 22 3.42 -14.75 14.92
N SER A 23 2.32 -14.66 14.17
CA SER A 23 1.46 -15.79 13.82
C SER A 23 1.69 -16.32 12.40
N GLY A 24 2.46 -15.61 11.57
CA GLY A 24 2.74 -15.98 10.18
C GLY A 24 2.10 -15.03 9.18
N ARG A 25 2.74 -14.89 8.02
CA ARG A 25 2.30 -14.00 6.93
C ARG A 25 1.07 -14.58 6.24
N ARG A 26 1.04 -15.90 6.05
CA ARG A 26 -0.08 -16.57 5.36
C ARG A 26 -1.38 -16.50 6.16
N LEU A 27 -1.32 -16.73 7.47
CA LEU A 27 -2.50 -16.67 8.34
C LEU A 27 -3.07 -15.24 8.42
N ALA A 28 -2.20 -14.22 8.43
CA ALA A 28 -2.63 -12.83 8.40
C ALA A 28 -3.39 -12.48 7.11
N TYR A 29 -2.91 -12.93 5.94
CA TYR A 29 -3.64 -12.76 4.68
C TYR A 29 -5.00 -13.46 4.68
N ILE A 30 -5.07 -14.71 5.17
CA ILE A 30 -6.34 -15.46 5.24
C ILE A 30 -7.35 -14.73 6.13
N ALA A 31 -6.91 -14.21 7.28
CA ALA A 31 -7.75 -13.42 8.16
C ALA A 31 -8.28 -12.15 7.46
N CYS A 32 -7.40 -11.39 6.81
CA CYS A 32 -7.78 -10.20 6.03
C CYS A 32 -8.78 -10.51 4.92
N PHE A 33 -8.52 -11.53 4.10
CA PHE A 33 -9.44 -11.96 3.04
C PHE A 33 -10.79 -12.41 3.59
N THR A 34 -10.82 -13.13 4.70
CA THR A 34 -12.06 -13.62 5.32
C THR A 34 -12.90 -12.45 5.85
N ILE A 35 -12.28 -11.51 6.57
CA ILE A 35 -12.96 -10.31 7.08
C ILE A 35 -13.50 -9.48 5.91
N PHE A 36 -12.69 -9.27 4.87
CA PHE A 36 -13.09 -8.49 3.70
C PHE A 36 -14.24 -9.17 2.94
N LEU A 37 -14.20 -10.49 2.76
CA LEU A 37 -15.26 -11.25 2.10
C LEU A 37 -16.59 -11.16 2.84
N ILE A 38 -16.58 -11.46 4.15
CA ILE A 38 -17.78 -11.39 4.98
C ILE A 38 -18.36 -9.97 4.96
N ALA A 39 -17.50 -8.95 5.13
CA ALA A 39 -17.95 -7.57 5.10
C ALA A 39 -18.61 -7.20 3.77
N ASN A 40 -18.06 -7.64 2.63
CA ASN A 40 -18.66 -7.38 1.31
C ASN A 40 -20.00 -8.09 1.11
N ILE A 41 -20.14 -9.35 1.52
CA ILE A 41 -21.40 -10.09 1.41
C ILE A 41 -22.49 -9.41 2.25
N VAL A 42 -22.18 -9.04 3.49
CA VAL A 42 -23.16 -8.36 4.36
C VAL A 42 -23.46 -6.96 3.83
N LEU A 43 -22.48 -6.21 3.30
CA LEU A 43 -22.70 -4.90 2.66
C LEU A 43 -23.63 -5.00 1.46
N ALA A 44 -23.49 -6.05 0.65
CA ALA A 44 -24.34 -6.25 -0.52
C ALA A 44 -25.83 -6.43 -0.14
N LEU A 45 -26.11 -6.96 1.05
CA LEU A 45 -27.45 -7.19 1.57
C LEU A 45 -28.00 -6.03 2.42
N GLN A 46 -27.19 -5.01 2.73
CA GLN A 46 -27.62 -3.91 3.60
C GLN A 46 -28.36 -2.80 2.86
N ASN A 47 -29.50 -2.41 3.43
CA ASN A 47 -30.31 -1.27 2.96
C ASN A 47 -30.36 -0.11 3.97
N THR A 48 -29.70 -0.24 5.12
CA THR A 48 -29.69 0.80 6.17
C THR A 48 -28.39 1.59 6.15
N TYR A 49 -28.48 2.92 6.29
CA TYR A 49 -27.30 3.79 6.29
C TYR A 49 -26.33 3.47 7.45
N ALA A 50 -26.86 3.21 8.66
CA ALA A 50 -26.05 2.85 9.82
C ALA A 50 -25.30 1.52 9.61
N GLY A 51 -25.99 0.51 9.04
CA GLY A 51 -25.37 -0.78 8.69
C GLY A 51 -24.29 -0.63 7.62
N LEU A 52 -24.54 0.18 6.59
CA LEU A 52 -23.54 0.49 5.56
C LEU A 52 -22.30 1.15 6.17
N LEU A 53 -22.47 2.14 7.04
CA LEU A 53 -21.34 2.83 7.68
C LEU A 53 -20.50 1.87 8.53
N ALA A 54 -21.14 1.08 9.39
CA ALA A 54 -20.47 0.14 10.28
C ALA A 54 -19.72 -0.95 9.49
N LEU A 55 -20.34 -1.53 8.47
CA LEU A 55 -19.68 -2.58 7.69
C LEU A 55 -18.58 -2.05 6.77
N ARG A 56 -18.70 -0.80 6.28
CA ARG A 56 -17.59 -0.14 5.56
C ARG A 56 -16.37 0.03 6.45
N CYS A 57 -16.57 0.31 7.72
CA CYS A 57 -15.48 0.36 8.70
C CYS A 57 -14.79 -1.01 8.85
N VAL A 58 -15.58 -2.10 8.97
CA VAL A 58 -15.06 -3.47 9.04
C VAL A 58 -14.33 -3.87 7.74
N GLN A 59 -14.92 -3.54 6.59
CA GLN A 59 -14.33 -3.77 5.28
C GLN A 59 -12.99 -3.05 5.13
N SER A 60 -12.92 -1.76 5.50
CA SER A 60 -11.69 -0.96 5.48
C SER A 60 -10.61 -1.55 6.39
N ALA A 61 -10.97 -2.00 7.59
CA ALA A 61 -10.04 -2.66 8.51
C ALA A 61 -9.50 -3.99 7.96
N GLY A 62 -10.33 -4.78 7.26
CA GLY A 62 -9.91 -6.03 6.62
C GLY A 62 -8.96 -5.81 5.43
N ALA A 63 -9.15 -4.74 4.67
CA ALA A 63 -8.36 -4.45 3.46
C ALA A 63 -7.01 -3.78 3.75
N SER A 64 -6.92 -2.95 4.79
CA SER A 64 -5.77 -2.08 5.03
C SER A 64 -4.48 -2.84 5.34
N GLY A 65 -4.58 -3.99 6.00
CA GLY A 65 -3.43 -4.82 6.35
C GLY A 65 -2.71 -5.45 5.16
N LEU A 66 -3.32 -5.52 3.96
CA LEU A 66 -2.69 -6.20 2.81
C LEU A 66 -1.42 -5.51 2.31
N ILE A 67 -1.35 -4.17 2.41
CA ILE A 67 -0.21 -3.38 1.94
C ILE A 67 1.06 -3.68 2.76
N PRO A 68 1.08 -3.52 4.10
CA PRO A 68 2.27 -3.84 4.88
C PRO A 68 2.59 -5.34 4.88
N LEU A 69 1.58 -6.22 4.75
CA LEU A 69 1.82 -7.65 4.54
C LEU A 69 2.60 -7.91 3.25
N ALA A 70 2.24 -7.26 2.15
CA ALA A 70 2.93 -7.42 0.87
C ALA A 70 4.38 -6.95 0.96
N SER A 71 4.59 -5.80 1.61
CA SER A 71 5.93 -5.29 1.89
C SER A 71 6.75 -6.25 2.77
N GLY A 72 6.12 -6.84 3.79
CA GLY A 72 6.74 -7.84 4.67
C GLY A 72 7.13 -9.13 3.94
N VAL A 73 6.28 -9.64 3.05
CA VAL A 73 6.57 -10.83 2.23
C VAL A 73 7.79 -10.60 1.33
N ILE A 74 7.81 -9.49 0.59
CA ILE A 74 8.93 -9.15 -0.30
C ILE A 74 10.20 -8.95 0.53
N ALA A 75 10.05 -8.41 1.74
CA ALA A 75 11.16 -8.29 2.67
C ALA A 75 11.73 -9.66 3.12
N ASP A 76 10.87 -10.66 3.27
CA ASP A 76 11.26 -11.99 3.70
C ASP A 76 11.84 -12.86 2.55
N ILE A 77 11.43 -12.65 1.29
CA ILE A 77 11.86 -13.50 0.15
C ILE A 77 12.95 -12.90 -0.72
N VAL A 78 13.02 -11.57 -0.86
CA VAL A 78 13.92 -10.91 -1.83
C VAL A 78 15.23 -10.50 -1.15
N GLU A 79 16.34 -10.71 -1.87
CA GLU A 79 17.66 -10.25 -1.43
C GLU A 79 17.73 -8.72 -1.35
N PRO A 80 18.43 -8.12 -0.38
CA PRO A 80 18.41 -6.67 -0.16
C PRO A 80 18.77 -5.82 -1.40
N ALA A 81 19.62 -6.35 -2.29
CA ALA A 81 20.07 -5.66 -3.50
C ALA A 81 18.98 -5.52 -4.58
N GLU A 82 18.04 -6.47 -4.67
CA GLU A 82 16.97 -6.46 -5.67
C GLU A 82 15.64 -5.94 -5.11
N ARG A 83 15.55 -5.80 -3.78
CA ARG A 83 14.31 -5.45 -3.06
C ARG A 83 13.64 -4.19 -3.60
N GLY A 84 14.40 -3.18 -4.05
CA GLY A 84 13.86 -1.93 -4.60
C GLY A 84 12.94 -2.14 -5.81
N SER A 85 13.34 -2.97 -6.77
CA SER A 85 12.54 -3.24 -7.96
C SER A 85 11.27 -4.04 -7.64
N TYR A 86 11.34 -5.00 -6.72
CA TYR A 86 10.17 -5.80 -6.33
C TYR A 86 9.18 -4.98 -5.49
N MET A 87 9.68 -4.10 -4.61
CA MET A 87 8.84 -3.12 -3.90
C MET A 87 8.12 -2.20 -4.89
N ALA A 88 8.82 -1.72 -5.93
CA ALA A 88 8.22 -0.87 -6.95
C ALA A 88 7.09 -1.60 -7.71
N TRP A 89 7.26 -2.87 -8.07
CA TRP A 89 6.17 -3.64 -8.68
C TRP A 89 4.99 -3.84 -7.73
N ALA A 90 5.25 -4.04 -6.44
CA ALA A 90 4.21 -4.21 -5.44
C ALA A 90 3.37 -2.95 -5.20
N THR A 91 3.93 -1.76 -5.47
CA THR A 91 3.23 -0.49 -5.31
C THR A 91 2.41 -0.08 -6.53
N VAL A 92 2.61 -0.72 -7.69
CA VAL A 92 1.79 -0.46 -8.89
C VAL A 92 0.31 -0.73 -8.65
N ALA A 93 -0.03 -1.84 -7.99
CA ALA A 93 -1.43 -2.21 -7.76
C ALA A 93 -2.18 -1.24 -6.81
N PRO A 94 -1.63 -0.87 -5.63
CA PRO A 94 -2.22 0.17 -4.77
C PRO A 94 -2.38 1.54 -5.45
N VAL A 95 -1.53 1.84 -6.43
CA VAL A 95 -1.54 3.10 -7.18
C VAL A 95 -2.57 3.10 -8.31
N LEU A 96 -2.65 2.02 -9.08
CA LEU A 96 -3.60 1.88 -10.18
C LEU A 96 -5.02 1.57 -9.69
N GLY A 97 -5.16 0.89 -8.55
CA GLY A 97 -6.45 0.50 -7.98
C GLY A 97 -7.42 1.68 -7.86
N PRO A 98 -7.07 2.79 -7.18
CA PRO A 98 -7.91 3.98 -7.07
C PRO A 98 -8.23 4.67 -8.39
N ALA A 99 -7.44 4.46 -9.45
CA ALA A 99 -7.73 5.02 -10.76
C ALA A 99 -8.71 4.15 -11.57
N LEU A 100 -8.63 2.82 -11.42
CA LEU A 100 -9.52 1.87 -12.07
C LEU A 100 -10.85 1.72 -11.32
N ALA A 101 -10.86 1.90 -10.00
CA ALA A 101 -12.02 1.70 -9.15
C ALA A 101 -13.21 2.61 -9.52
N PRO A 102 -13.05 3.92 -9.77
CA PRO A 102 -14.14 4.77 -10.24
C PRO A 102 -14.68 4.35 -11.60
N VAL A 103 -13.81 3.89 -12.51
CA VAL A 103 -14.22 3.43 -13.86
C VAL A 103 -15.12 2.19 -13.75
N LEU A 104 -14.65 1.16 -13.04
CA LEU A 104 -15.43 -0.06 -12.83
C LEU A 104 -16.69 0.21 -12.00
N GLY A 105 -16.55 1.00 -10.92
CA GLY A 105 -17.66 1.36 -10.04
C GLY A 105 -18.74 2.18 -10.74
N GLY A 106 -18.35 3.12 -11.61
CA GLY A 106 -19.28 3.92 -12.41
C GLY A 106 -20.06 3.07 -13.41
N VAL A 107 -19.39 2.14 -14.11
CA VAL A 107 -20.07 1.19 -15.03
C VAL A 107 -21.02 0.28 -14.27
N LEU A 108 -20.55 -0.36 -13.18
CA LEU A 108 -21.36 -1.24 -12.34
C LEU A 108 -22.60 -0.52 -11.79
N THR A 109 -22.42 0.69 -11.25
CA THR A 109 -23.53 1.47 -10.67
C THR A 109 -24.56 1.85 -11.74
N ARG A 110 -24.11 2.25 -12.93
CA ARG A 110 -24.99 2.70 -14.01
C ARG A 110 -25.88 1.58 -14.55
N TYR A 111 -25.38 0.35 -14.68
CA TYR A 111 -26.12 -0.75 -15.30
C TYR A 111 -26.76 -1.73 -14.31
N LEU A 112 -26.11 -1.99 -13.17
CA LEU A 112 -26.50 -3.04 -12.21
C LEU A 112 -26.85 -2.47 -10.82
N GLY A 113 -26.80 -1.15 -10.65
CA GLY A 113 -27.03 -0.46 -9.37
C GLY A 113 -25.84 -0.55 -8.42
N TRP A 114 -25.88 0.23 -7.33
CA TRP A 114 -24.73 0.39 -6.42
C TRP A 114 -24.40 -0.86 -5.59
N HIS A 115 -25.37 -1.74 -5.31
CA HIS A 115 -25.11 -3.01 -4.60
C HIS A 115 -24.18 -3.95 -5.38
N SER A 116 -24.18 -3.86 -6.71
CA SER A 116 -23.35 -4.69 -7.58
C SER A 116 -21.85 -4.52 -7.32
N ILE A 117 -21.42 -3.36 -6.81
CA ILE A 117 -20.03 -3.09 -6.43
C ILE A 117 -19.57 -4.09 -5.36
N PHE A 118 -20.40 -4.36 -4.35
CA PHE A 118 -20.03 -5.26 -3.25
C PHE A 118 -20.03 -6.72 -3.67
N TRP A 119 -20.98 -7.13 -4.53
CA TRP A 119 -20.97 -8.46 -5.13
C TRP A 119 -19.73 -8.69 -5.99
N PHE A 120 -19.36 -7.71 -6.81
CA PHE A 120 -18.14 -7.76 -7.61
C PHE A 120 -16.89 -7.92 -6.74
N LEU A 121 -16.77 -7.12 -5.67
CA LEU A 121 -15.66 -7.21 -4.71
C LEU A 121 -15.64 -8.54 -3.96
N ALA A 122 -16.81 -9.09 -3.58
CA ALA A 122 -16.91 -10.39 -2.93
C ALA A 122 -16.43 -11.52 -3.86
N ILE A 123 -16.88 -11.53 -5.12
CA ILE A 123 -16.47 -12.52 -6.13
C ILE A 123 -14.96 -12.42 -6.39
N ALA A 124 -14.44 -11.21 -6.60
CA ALA A 124 -13.01 -10.99 -6.78
C ALA A 124 -12.19 -11.47 -5.57
N CYS A 125 -12.67 -11.22 -4.35
CA CYS A 125 -12.05 -11.70 -3.12
C CYS A 125 -12.07 -13.23 -3.02
N ILE A 126 -13.15 -13.90 -3.42
CA ILE A 126 -13.22 -15.37 -3.43
C ILE A 126 -12.20 -15.93 -4.43
N VAL A 127 -12.19 -15.42 -5.66
CA VAL A 127 -11.27 -15.90 -6.71
C VAL A 127 -9.82 -15.73 -6.27
N LEU A 128 -9.44 -14.54 -5.79
CA LEU A 128 -8.07 -14.27 -5.33
C LEU A 128 -7.74 -15.03 -4.04
N GLY A 129 -8.67 -15.15 -3.11
CA GLY A 129 -8.51 -15.89 -1.86
C GLY A 129 -8.29 -17.38 -2.12
N VAL A 130 -9.03 -17.98 -3.05
CA VAL A 130 -8.84 -19.37 -3.47
C VAL A 130 -7.46 -19.57 -4.10
N LEU A 131 -7.06 -18.72 -5.04
CA LEU A 131 -5.72 -18.78 -5.64
C LEU A 131 -4.62 -18.65 -4.57
N PHE A 132 -4.79 -17.72 -3.62
CA PHE A 132 -3.87 -17.53 -2.51
C PHE A 132 -3.78 -18.78 -1.61
N LEU A 133 -4.92 -19.40 -1.28
CA LEU A 133 -4.96 -20.60 -0.43
C LEU A 133 -4.21 -21.78 -1.07
N PHE A 134 -4.30 -21.95 -2.38
CA PHE A 134 -3.64 -23.05 -3.10
C PHE A 134 -2.16 -22.79 -3.37
N PHE A 135 -1.79 -21.59 -3.83
CA PHE A 135 -0.44 -21.33 -4.36
C PHE A 135 0.50 -20.63 -3.38
N PHE A 136 0.00 -19.91 -2.39
CA PHE A 136 0.86 -19.06 -1.55
C PHE A 136 1.44 -19.85 -0.37
N PRO A 137 2.77 -20.07 -0.31
CA PRO A 137 3.42 -20.72 0.84
C PRO A 137 3.61 -19.76 2.01
N GLU A 138 3.87 -20.29 3.20
CA GLU A 138 4.25 -19.46 4.36
C GLU A 138 5.65 -18.88 4.16
N THR A 139 5.78 -17.56 4.28
CA THR A 139 7.02 -16.81 4.00
C THR A 139 7.71 -16.27 5.25
N ASN A 140 7.06 -16.30 6.42
CA ASN A 140 7.66 -15.77 7.64
C ASN A 140 8.90 -16.58 8.05
N ARG A 141 10.09 -15.95 7.98
CA ARG A 141 11.38 -16.56 8.33
C ARG A 141 11.45 -17.06 9.78
N LYS A 142 10.70 -16.46 10.71
CA LYS A 142 10.66 -16.91 12.12
C LYS A 142 9.97 -18.27 12.27
N LEU A 143 9.00 -18.58 11.40
CA LEU A 143 8.22 -19.82 11.45
C LEU A 143 8.82 -20.93 10.58
N VAL A 144 9.28 -20.57 9.38
CA VAL A 144 9.69 -21.55 8.35
C VAL A 144 11.22 -21.54 8.12
N GLY A 145 11.94 -20.57 8.67
CA GLY A 145 13.35 -20.34 8.34
C GLY A 145 13.49 -19.94 6.87
N ASN A 146 14.29 -20.69 6.11
CA ASN A 146 14.44 -20.55 4.65
C ASN A 146 13.65 -21.63 3.88
N GLY A 147 12.48 -22.06 4.38
CA GLY A 147 11.74 -23.19 3.80
C GLY A 147 12.16 -24.56 4.34
N SER A 148 13.10 -24.60 5.29
CA SER A 148 13.67 -25.85 5.85
C SER A 148 12.77 -26.50 6.90
N ARG A 149 11.78 -25.78 7.44
CA ARG A 149 10.87 -26.29 8.49
C ARG A 149 9.43 -26.36 7.97
N VAL A 150 8.70 -27.39 8.39
CA VAL A 150 7.28 -27.51 8.09
C VAL A 150 6.47 -26.45 8.83
N PRO A 151 5.64 -25.64 8.13
CA PRO A 151 4.80 -24.65 8.80
C PRO A 151 3.76 -25.33 9.70
N PRO A 152 3.26 -24.64 10.75
CA PRO A 152 2.21 -25.14 11.62
C PRO A 152 0.93 -25.43 10.84
N SER A 153 0.09 -26.36 11.35
CA SER A 153 -1.08 -26.91 10.64
C SER A 153 -2.03 -25.85 10.03
N LEU A 154 -2.30 -24.73 10.72
CA LEU A 154 -3.14 -23.65 10.18
C LEU A 154 -2.48 -22.85 9.04
N SER A 155 -1.16 -22.93 8.88
CA SER A 155 -0.37 -22.20 7.88
C SER A 155 0.13 -23.08 6.72
N GLN A 156 -0.23 -24.36 6.66
CA GLN A 156 0.20 -25.28 5.60
C GLN A 156 -0.58 -25.06 4.28
N PRO A 157 0.09 -24.86 3.13
CA PRO A 157 -0.59 -24.71 1.84
C PRO A 157 -1.40 -25.96 1.49
N PHE A 158 -2.56 -25.79 0.86
CA PHE A 158 -3.49 -26.90 0.62
C PHE A 158 -2.86 -28.02 -0.23
N TYR A 159 -1.92 -27.69 -1.13
CA TYR A 159 -1.19 -28.70 -1.90
C TYR A 159 -0.26 -29.57 -1.04
N PHE A 160 0.14 -29.10 0.15
CA PHE A 160 0.98 -29.84 1.09
C PHE A 160 0.28 -31.10 1.61
N PHE A 161 -1.06 -31.05 1.78
CA PHE A 161 -1.87 -32.23 2.13
C PHE A 161 -1.79 -33.32 1.04
N PHE A 162 -1.60 -32.95 -0.23
CA PHE A 162 -1.47 -33.90 -1.34
C PHE A 162 -0.03 -34.36 -1.59
N THR A 163 0.99 -33.64 -1.09
CA THR A 163 2.42 -33.96 -1.32
C THR A 163 3.09 -34.63 -0.12
N GLN A 164 2.34 -34.91 0.95
CA GLN A 164 2.82 -35.48 2.20
C GLN A 164 3.13 -36.98 2.09
N LYS A 165 4.22 -37.34 1.40
CA LYS A 165 4.78 -38.70 1.53
C LYS A 165 6.28 -38.79 1.82
N SER A 166 7.08 -37.73 1.76
CA SER A 166 8.53 -37.93 1.98
C SER A 166 9.35 -36.70 2.36
N ARG A 167 9.06 -36.02 3.48
CA ARG A 167 10.04 -35.10 4.09
C ARG A 167 9.94 -35.03 5.60
N GLN A 168 10.03 -36.19 6.22
CA GLN A 168 10.26 -36.32 7.65
C GLN A 168 11.77 -36.39 7.83
N GLN A 169 12.42 -35.30 8.26
CA GLN A 169 13.50 -35.31 9.26
C GLN A 169 14.23 -33.96 9.40
N GLN A 170 14.49 -33.65 10.68
CA GLN A 170 15.57 -32.85 11.27
C GLN A 170 15.54 -31.32 11.13
N GLY A 171 15.26 -30.68 12.26
CA GLY A 171 15.58 -29.28 12.53
C GLY A 171 15.06 -28.87 13.90
N ASP A 172 15.98 -28.76 14.86
CA ASP A 172 15.83 -28.44 16.29
C ASP A 172 14.54 -27.70 16.71
N SER A 173 13.92 -28.23 17.78
CA SER A 173 12.79 -27.64 18.48
C SER A 173 13.19 -26.33 19.16
N VAL A 174 13.23 -25.24 18.39
CA VAL A 174 13.26 -23.89 18.96
C VAL A 174 11.94 -23.72 19.73
N LYS A 175 12.05 -23.53 21.05
CA LYS A 175 10.93 -23.22 21.94
C LYS A 175 10.04 -22.16 21.28
N ARG A 176 8.79 -22.53 21.00
CA ARG A 176 7.77 -21.61 20.48
C ARG A 176 7.71 -20.42 21.42
N LYS A 177 8.14 -19.24 20.97
CA LYS A 177 7.78 -18.02 21.69
C LYS A 177 6.24 -17.93 21.64
N PRO A 178 5.57 -17.67 22.78
CA PRO A 178 4.13 -17.49 22.77
C PRO A 178 3.78 -16.39 21.77
N ILE A 179 2.59 -16.50 21.18
CA ILE A 179 2.02 -15.46 20.31
C ILE A 179 2.06 -14.16 21.12
N SER A 180 3.04 -13.30 20.83
CA SER A 180 3.11 -11.99 21.45
C SER A 180 1.93 -11.22 20.91
N PHE A 181 1.06 -10.76 21.81
CA PHE A 181 0.01 -9.82 21.46
C PHE A 181 0.64 -8.64 20.70
N PRO A 182 -0.03 -8.09 19.67
CA PRO A 182 0.43 -6.89 18.99
C PRO A 182 0.83 -5.83 20.01
N ASN A 183 2.04 -5.25 19.87
CA ASN A 183 2.44 -4.12 20.70
C ASN A 183 2.24 -2.82 19.90
N PRO A 184 1.03 -2.24 19.87
CA PRO A 184 0.76 -1.01 19.13
C PRO A 184 1.61 0.17 19.63
N PHE A 185 2.17 0.08 20.85
CA PHE A 185 3.03 1.12 21.41
C PHE A 185 4.40 1.22 20.71
N SER A 186 4.85 0.18 20.01
CA SER A 186 6.10 0.27 19.21
C SER A 186 5.97 1.27 18.06
N ILE A 187 4.78 1.38 17.46
CA ILE A 187 4.50 2.42 16.46
C ILE A 187 4.48 3.80 17.11
N LEU A 188 3.87 3.92 18.29
CA LEU A 188 3.83 5.19 19.01
C LEU A 188 5.26 5.72 19.25
N LYS A 189 6.22 4.84 19.55
CA LYS A 189 7.63 5.21 19.67
C LYS A 189 8.22 5.75 18.37
N VAL A 190 7.90 5.13 17.23
CA VAL A 190 8.32 5.57 15.89
C VAL A 190 7.66 6.90 15.49
N MET A 191 6.38 7.09 15.85
CA MET A 191 5.65 8.33 15.60
C MET A 191 6.11 9.50 16.49
N LEU A 192 6.53 9.22 17.74
CA LEU A 192 7.02 10.23 18.67
C LEU A 192 8.50 10.57 18.48
N ASP A 193 9.24 9.79 17.70
CA ASP A 193 10.61 10.12 17.38
C ASP A 193 10.66 11.35 16.46
N LYS A 194 11.59 12.27 16.71
CA LYS A 194 11.61 13.60 16.06
C LYS A 194 11.78 13.49 14.54
N GLU A 195 12.61 12.55 14.09
CA GLU A 195 12.89 12.31 12.68
C GLU A 195 11.71 11.62 11.98
N GLY A 196 11.15 10.57 12.62
CA GLY A 196 9.96 9.87 12.16
C GLY A 196 8.74 10.80 12.03
N ALA A 197 8.51 11.66 13.03
CA ALA A 197 7.40 12.61 13.04
C ALA A 197 7.44 13.59 11.85
N VAL A 198 8.63 14.11 11.49
CA VAL A 198 8.80 15.03 10.36
C VAL A 198 8.51 14.33 9.03
N VAL A 199 9.01 13.10 8.85
CA VAL A 199 8.77 12.30 7.65
C VAL A 199 7.28 11.94 7.52
N LEU A 200 6.64 11.54 8.62
CA LEU A 200 5.21 11.25 8.68
C LEU A 200 4.35 12.47 8.37
N ALA A 201 4.70 13.64 8.91
CA ALA A 201 4.00 14.88 8.61
C ALA A 201 4.05 15.21 7.10
N GLY A 202 5.23 15.08 6.48
CA GLY A 202 5.39 15.25 5.04
C GLY A 202 4.54 14.26 4.23
N ASN A 203 4.50 13.00 4.64
CA ASN A 203 3.70 11.96 3.99
C ASN A 203 2.19 12.25 4.14
N GLY A 204 1.76 12.71 5.32
CA GLY A 204 0.38 13.11 5.59
C GLY A 204 -0.09 14.26 4.68
N VAL A 205 0.74 15.30 4.49
CA VAL A 205 0.43 16.40 3.58
C VAL A 205 0.18 15.90 2.15
N ILE A 206 1.03 14.99 1.66
CA ILE A 206 0.87 14.42 0.32
C ILE A 206 -0.39 13.58 0.20
N ASN A 207 -0.72 12.77 1.21
CA ASN A 207 -1.97 12.00 1.23
C ASN A 207 -3.21 12.91 1.24
N ILE A 208 -3.15 14.05 1.94
CA ILE A 208 -4.23 15.06 1.90
C ILE A 208 -4.39 15.62 0.48
N VAL A 209 -3.30 15.94 -0.21
CA VAL A 209 -3.36 16.42 -1.60
C VAL A 209 -3.99 15.38 -2.52
N ILE A 210 -3.53 14.12 -2.45
CA ILE A 210 -4.06 13.02 -3.26
C ILE A 210 -5.56 12.79 -2.98
N ALA A 211 -5.94 12.72 -1.71
CA ALA A 211 -7.33 12.52 -1.30
C ALA A 211 -8.22 13.70 -1.71
N GLY A 212 -7.71 14.94 -1.58
CA GLY A 212 -8.42 16.15 -1.97
C GLY A 212 -8.70 16.20 -3.47
N VAL A 213 -7.68 15.90 -4.30
CA VAL A 213 -7.84 15.83 -5.76
C VAL A 213 -8.82 14.74 -6.14
N ASN A 214 -8.67 13.52 -5.60
CA ASN A 214 -9.55 12.40 -5.94
C ASN A 214 -11.01 12.61 -5.50
N THR A 215 -11.24 13.29 -4.38
CA THR A 215 -12.59 13.58 -3.87
C THR A 215 -13.23 14.75 -4.61
N GLY A 216 -12.44 15.78 -4.96
CA GLY A 216 -12.92 16.97 -5.65
C GLY A 216 -13.10 16.78 -7.17
N LEU A 217 -12.40 15.83 -7.78
CA LEU A 217 -12.41 15.64 -9.24
C LEU A 217 -13.82 15.40 -9.79
N PRO A 218 -14.66 14.48 -9.26
CA PRO A 218 -15.97 14.21 -9.84
C PRO A 218 -16.92 15.42 -9.87
N PRO A 219 -17.17 16.14 -8.76
CA PRO A 219 -18.09 17.28 -8.78
C PRO A 219 -17.57 18.42 -9.66
N LEU A 220 -16.25 18.67 -9.68
CA LEU A 220 -15.65 19.74 -10.51
C LEU A 220 -15.76 19.44 -12.01
N MET A 221 -15.49 18.20 -12.42
CA MET A 221 -15.61 17.78 -13.82
C MET A 221 -17.07 17.82 -14.30
N LYS A 222 -18.02 17.47 -13.42
CA LYS A 222 -19.45 17.52 -13.75
C LYS A 222 -19.98 18.96 -13.81
N SER A 223 -19.59 19.83 -12.87
CA SER A 223 -20.11 21.20 -12.81
C SER A 223 -19.52 22.14 -13.86
N LEU A 224 -18.22 22.04 -14.14
CA LEU A 224 -17.52 22.94 -15.06
C LEU A 224 -17.61 22.49 -16.52
N TYR A 225 -17.55 21.17 -16.77
CA TYR A 225 -17.47 20.61 -18.11
C TYR A 225 -18.70 19.80 -18.53
N GLY A 226 -19.69 19.63 -17.66
CA GLY A 226 -20.91 18.87 -17.97
C GLY A 226 -20.67 17.39 -18.27
N LEU A 227 -19.56 16.83 -17.80
CA LEU A 227 -19.14 15.47 -18.13
C LEU A 227 -20.10 14.41 -17.55
N SER A 228 -20.34 13.35 -18.32
CA SER A 228 -21.07 12.19 -17.84
C SER A 228 -20.29 11.42 -16.77
N GLU A 229 -20.96 10.55 -16.01
CA GLU A 229 -20.32 9.74 -14.95
C GLU A 229 -19.16 8.88 -15.48
N VAL A 230 -19.31 8.30 -16.67
CA VAL A 230 -18.28 7.47 -17.30
C VAL A 230 -17.09 8.32 -17.75
N GLN A 231 -17.34 9.49 -18.37
CA GLN A 231 -16.27 10.41 -18.78
C GLN A 231 -15.50 10.95 -17.57
N THR A 232 -16.22 11.31 -16.50
CA THR A 232 -15.63 11.77 -15.24
C THR A 232 -14.77 10.69 -14.59
N SER A 233 -15.22 9.43 -14.65
CA SER A 233 -14.45 8.29 -14.16
C SER A 233 -13.18 8.06 -15.00
N LEU A 234 -13.26 8.30 -16.32
CA LEU A 234 -12.12 8.19 -17.24
C LEU A 234 -11.00 9.20 -16.92
N CYS A 235 -11.35 10.37 -16.37
CA CYS A 235 -10.37 11.36 -15.92
C CYS A 235 -9.43 10.84 -14.82
N PHE A 236 -9.88 9.89 -13.98
CA PHE A 236 -9.02 9.28 -12.95
C PHE A 236 -7.88 8.44 -13.55
N LEU A 237 -8.03 7.96 -14.79
CA LEU A 237 -6.96 7.23 -15.46
C LEU A 237 -5.74 8.13 -15.68
N ALA A 238 -5.92 9.43 -15.94
CA ALA A 238 -4.78 10.35 -16.09
C ALA A 238 -3.93 10.36 -14.81
N PHE A 239 -4.58 10.49 -13.65
CA PHE A 239 -3.91 10.42 -12.35
C PHE A 239 -3.24 9.05 -12.14
N GLY A 240 -3.97 7.95 -12.37
CA GLY A 240 -3.45 6.59 -12.19
C GLY A 240 -2.24 6.24 -13.05
N VAL A 241 -2.30 6.59 -14.35
CA VAL A 241 -1.20 6.35 -15.28
C VAL A 241 0.02 7.18 -14.89
N GLY A 242 -0.16 8.45 -14.49
CA GLY A 242 0.94 9.28 -13.99
C GLY A 242 1.65 8.66 -12.79
N SER A 243 0.86 8.15 -11.84
CA SER A 243 1.37 7.49 -10.64
C SER A 243 2.05 6.14 -10.94
N ALA A 244 1.54 5.36 -11.89
CA ALA A 244 2.16 4.10 -12.32
C ALA A 244 3.50 4.32 -13.05
N VAL A 245 3.55 5.31 -13.94
CA VAL A 245 4.78 5.71 -14.65
C VAL A 245 5.83 6.19 -13.65
N CYS A 246 5.44 6.96 -12.65
CA CYS A 246 6.32 7.39 -11.55
C CYS A 246 6.98 6.22 -10.84
N THR A 247 6.20 5.20 -10.49
CA THR A 247 6.68 4.08 -9.67
C THR A 247 7.91 3.39 -10.28
N VAL A 248 7.94 3.26 -11.60
CA VAL A 248 9.09 2.67 -12.33
C VAL A 248 10.24 3.66 -12.49
N ILE A 249 9.96 4.90 -12.88
CA ILE A 249 10.99 5.91 -13.20
C ILE A 249 11.67 6.41 -11.92
N THR A 250 10.88 6.87 -10.96
CA THR A 250 11.38 7.44 -9.70
C THR A 250 12.07 6.38 -8.86
N GLY A 251 11.59 5.12 -8.85
CA GLY A 251 12.28 4.02 -8.17
C GLY A 251 13.73 3.84 -8.66
N ARG A 252 13.94 3.82 -9.97
CA ARG A 252 15.30 3.74 -10.57
C ARG A 252 16.14 4.97 -10.27
N LEU A 253 15.54 6.16 -10.29
CA LEU A 253 16.21 7.41 -9.93
C LEU A 253 16.66 7.41 -8.47
N MET A 254 15.82 6.94 -7.56
CA MET A 254 16.12 6.80 -6.13
C MET A 254 17.24 5.79 -5.89
N ASP A 255 17.23 4.64 -6.58
CA ASP A 255 18.30 3.64 -6.46
C ASP A 255 19.63 4.18 -6.96
N ARG A 256 19.64 4.91 -8.09
CA ARG A 256 20.85 5.57 -8.61
C ARG A 256 21.38 6.65 -7.66
N ALA A 257 20.50 7.49 -7.12
CA ALA A 257 20.91 8.52 -6.15
C ALA A 257 21.51 7.91 -4.88
N TYR A 258 20.93 6.80 -4.41
CA TYR A 258 21.44 6.02 -3.28
C TYR A 258 22.82 5.41 -3.57
N GLN A 259 23.00 4.78 -4.74
CA GLN A 259 24.27 4.21 -5.18
C GLN A 259 25.37 5.28 -5.32
N ASN A 260 25.05 6.41 -5.93
CA ASN A 260 25.98 7.53 -6.08
C ASN A 260 26.41 8.10 -4.73
N THR A 261 25.50 8.16 -3.76
CA THR A 261 25.82 8.65 -2.42
C THR A 261 26.70 7.67 -1.65
N ALA A 262 26.44 6.35 -1.77
CA ALA A 262 27.29 5.32 -1.19
C ALA A 262 28.71 5.33 -1.80
N ALA A 263 28.80 5.48 -3.13
CA ALA A 263 30.07 5.59 -3.83
C ALA A 263 30.89 6.82 -3.39
N LYS A 264 30.24 7.98 -3.19
CA LYS A 264 30.90 9.20 -2.68
C LYS A 264 31.49 9.04 -1.27
N HIS A 265 30.91 8.16 -0.45
CA HIS A 265 31.36 7.90 0.92
C HIS A 265 32.21 6.63 1.04
N ASN A 266 32.57 5.98 -0.09
CA ASN A 266 33.33 4.72 -0.14
C ASN A 266 32.69 3.57 0.66
N ILE A 267 31.36 3.55 0.79
CA ILE A 267 30.63 2.52 1.53
C ILE A 267 30.23 1.40 0.57
N PRO A 268 30.61 0.13 0.82
CA PRO A 268 30.19 -0.98 -0.03
C PRO A 268 28.66 -1.15 0.07
N LEU A 269 27.99 -1.26 -1.08
CA LEU A 269 26.53 -1.31 -1.21
C LEU A 269 25.83 -2.36 -0.33
N LYS A 270 26.52 -3.47 -0.01
CA LYS A 270 26.00 -4.52 0.87
C LYS A 270 25.89 -4.08 2.34
N LEU A 271 26.75 -3.16 2.78
CA LEU A 271 26.78 -2.63 4.15
C LEU A 271 26.13 -1.25 4.26
N ALA A 272 25.96 -0.54 3.15
CA ALA A 272 25.34 0.78 3.04
C ALA A 272 24.03 0.93 3.86
N ARG A 273 23.18 -0.10 3.88
CA ARG A 273 21.91 -0.07 4.62
C ARG A 273 22.03 -0.21 6.14
N ARG A 274 23.18 -0.63 6.65
CA ARG A 274 23.47 -0.83 8.08
C ARG A 274 24.56 0.11 8.59
N ASP A 275 25.15 0.91 7.72
CA ASP A 275 26.23 1.81 8.06
C ASP A 275 25.65 3.11 8.65
N PRO A 276 25.93 3.44 9.93
CA PRO A 276 25.46 4.67 10.56
C PRO A 276 26.00 5.93 9.86
N ASN A 277 27.10 5.81 9.12
CA ASN A 277 27.73 6.94 8.43
C ASN A 277 27.13 7.21 7.04
N MET A 278 26.16 6.42 6.59
CA MET A 278 25.50 6.68 5.32
C MET A 278 24.45 7.79 5.48
N PRO A 279 24.57 8.95 4.78
CA PRO A 279 23.56 10.00 4.82
C PRO A 279 22.35 9.61 3.96
N VAL A 280 21.52 8.71 4.50
CA VAL A 280 20.33 8.16 3.83
C VAL A 280 19.28 9.24 3.56
N GLU A 281 19.17 10.23 4.45
CA GLU A 281 18.25 11.36 4.33
C GLU A 281 18.61 12.18 3.10
N HIS A 282 19.89 12.54 2.95
CA HIS A 282 20.34 13.35 1.84
C HIS A 282 20.19 12.62 0.49
N ALA A 283 20.51 11.33 0.45
CA ALA A 283 20.34 10.51 -0.76
C ALA A 283 18.89 10.46 -1.26
N ARG A 284 17.92 10.36 -0.34
CA ARG A 284 16.49 10.33 -0.67
C ARG A 284 15.95 11.73 -0.96
N LEU A 285 16.27 12.72 -0.12
CA LEU A 285 15.77 14.10 -0.23
C LEU A 285 16.22 14.81 -1.51
N GLN A 286 17.41 14.49 -2.04
CA GLN A 286 17.85 15.03 -3.34
C GLN A 286 16.87 14.74 -4.48
N VAL A 287 16.25 13.56 -4.48
CA VAL A 287 15.23 13.19 -5.47
C VAL A 287 13.88 13.79 -5.07
N THR A 288 13.57 13.88 -3.78
CA THR A 288 12.26 14.36 -3.29
C THR A 288 12.03 15.86 -3.58
N TRP A 289 13.03 16.73 -3.38
CA TRP A 289 12.84 18.18 -3.50
C TRP A 289 12.32 18.66 -4.88
N PRO A 290 12.88 18.21 -6.02
CA PRO A 290 12.34 18.55 -7.34
C PRO A 290 10.88 18.11 -7.52
N HIS A 291 10.51 16.94 -7.00
CA HIS A 291 9.14 16.44 -7.11
C HIS A 291 8.16 17.25 -6.25
N ILE A 292 8.57 17.71 -5.06
CA ILE A 292 7.76 18.62 -4.23
C ILE A 292 7.50 19.94 -4.98
N ALA A 293 8.55 20.55 -5.55
CA ALA A 293 8.40 21.79 -6.31
C ALA A 293 7.47 21.62 -7.52
N ALA A 294 7.63 20.50 -8.26
CA ALA A 294 6.77 20.16 -9.38
C ALA A 294 5.31 19.88 -8.94
N ALA A 295 5.10 19.22 -7.80
CA ALA A 295 3.77 18.98 -7.24
C ALA A 295 3.05 20.30 -6.93
N ILE A 296 3.73 21.24 -6.27
CA ILE A 296 3.17 22.56 -5.94
C ILE A 296 2.82 23.33 -7.22
N ALA A 297 3.73 23.39 -8.18
CA ALA A 297 3.50 24.09 -9.45
C ALA A 297 2.32 23.48 -10.23
N SER A 298 2.23 22.15 -10.29
CA SER A 298 1.14 21.45 -10.97
C SER A 298 -0.21 21.63 -10.28
N LEU A 299 -0.25 21.68 -8.94
CA LEU A 299 -1.47 21.94 -8.17
C LEU A 299 -2.00 23.36 -8.39
N ILE A 300 -1.10 24.36 -8.38
CA ILE A 300 -1.46 25.76 -8.68
C ILE A 300 -1.97 25.87 -10.11
N GLY A 301 -1.27 25.24 -11.06
CA GLY A 301 -1.71 25.18 -12.45
C GLY A 301 -3.09 24.53 -12.60
N TYR A 302 -3.34 23.44 -11.88
CA TYR A 302 -4.62 22.74 -11.92
C TYR A 302 -5.76 23.63 -11.41
N GLY A 303 -5.57 24.29 -10.26
CA GLY A 303 -6.53 25.26 -9.74
C GLY A 303 -6.81 26.41 -10.72
N TRP A 304 -5.79 26.89 -11.42
CA TRP A 304 -5.94 27.94 -12.42
C TRP A 304 -6.73 27.48 -13.66
N THR A 305 -6.46 26.27 -14.15
CA THR A 305 -7.19 25.70 -15.30
C THR A 305 -8.67 25.40 -15.00
N LEU A 306 -9.03 25.24 -13.73
CA LEU A 306 -10.43 25.07 -13.31
C LEU A 306 -11.17 26.40 -13.14
N ASN A 307 -10.46 27.48 -12.80
CA ASN A 307 -11.07 28.80 -12.60
C ASN A 307 -11.38 29.52 -13.92
N LYS A 308 -10.61 29.22 -14.98
CA LYS A 308 -10.87 29.76 -16.33
C LYS A 308 -11.46 28.66 -17.22
N PRO A 309 -12.43 28.95 -18.10
CA PRO A 309 -12.99 27.97 -19.04
C PRO A 309 -11.93 27.61 -20.09
N THR A 310 -11.01 26.72 -19.71
CA THR A 310 -9.95 26.19 -20.58
C THR A 310 -10.41 24.87 -21.20
N HIS A 311 -9.69 24.40 -22.21
CA HIS A 311 -9.97 23.10 -22.82
C HIS A 311 -9.68 21.96 -21.83
N LEU A 312 -10.51 20.90 -21.84
CA LEU A 312 -10.42 19.74 -20.93
C LEU A 312 -9.02 19.09 -20.86
N ALA A 313 -8.24 19.19 -21.94
CA ALA A 313 -6.88 18.66 -22.00
C ALA A 313 -5.94 19.27 -20.93
N GLY A 314 -6.10 20.55 -20.59
CA GLY A 314 -5.24 21.23 -19.60
C GLY A 314 -5.31 20.58 -18.21
N PRO A 315 -6.50 20.49 -17.60
CA PRO A 315 -6.70 19.78 -16.34
C PRO A 315 -6.22 18.32 -16.38
N MET A 316 -6.39 17.60 -17.51
CA MET A 316 -5.97 16.19 -17.62
C MET A 316 -4.45 16.02 -17.58
N VAL A 317 -3.70 16.86 -18.28
CA VAL A 317 -2.22 16.83 -18.24
C VAL A 317 -1.72 17.17 -16.83
N LEU A 318 -2.34 18.15 -16.18
CA LEU A 318 -1.97 18.52 -14.82
C LEU A 318 -2.30 17.44 -13.80
N LEU A 319 -3.45 16.75 -13.94
CA LEU A 319 -3.80 15.57 -13.14
C LEU A 319 -2.77 14.44 -13.26
N PHE A 320 -2.27 14.20 -14.48
CA PHE A 320 -1.19 13.24 -14.71
C PHE A 320 0.08 13.64 -13.96
N VAL A 321 0.49 14.92 -14.06
CA VAL A 321 1.69 15.43 -13.37
C VAL A 321 1.52 15.41 -11.85
N ILE A 322 0.33 15.73 -11.33
CA ILE A 322 0.01 15.66 -9.89
C ILE A 322 0.10 14.21 -9.40
N GLY A 323 -0.45 13.25 -10.15
CA GLY A 323 -0.36 11.82 -9.83
C GLY A 323 1.10 11.35 -9.79
N TYR A 324 1.88 11.71 -10.82
CA TYR A 324 3.31 11.41 -10.89
C TYR A 324 4.08 11.97 -9.69
N THR A 325 3.96 13.28 -9.45
CA THR A 325 4.77 13.99 -8.44
C THR A 325 4.37 13.63 -7.01
N SER A 326 3.07 13.52 -6.73
CA SER A 326 2.59 13.15 -5.39
C SER A 326 2.98 11.71 -5.03
N THR A 327 2.87 10.78 -5.99
CA THR A 327 3.29 9.39 -5.79
C THR A 327 4.81 9.29 -5.60
N ALA A 328 5.61 10.06 -6.34
CA ALA A 328 7.06 10.11 -6.19
C ALA A 328 7.48 10.51 -4.77
N VAL A 329 6.88 11.58 -4.23
CA VAL A 329 7.17 12.06 -2.89
C VAL A 329 6.71 11.04 -1.84
N ALA A 330 5.53 10.46 -1.99
CA ALA A 330 5.03 9.43 -1.07
C ALA A 330 5.94 8.19 -1.03
N GLN A 331 6.40 7.70 -2.19
CA GLN A 331 7.34 6.58 -2.29
C GLN A 331 8.69 6.91 -1.63
N ALA A 332 9.23 8.11 -1.87
CA ALA A 332 10.51 8.54 -1.30
C ALA A 332 10.46 8.65 0.23
N LEU A 333 9.39 9.23 0.78
CA LEU A 333 9.21 9.36 2.24
C LEU A 333 8.94 8.01 2.90
N ASN A 334 8.18 7.12 2.25
CA ASN A 334 7.96 5.77 2.79
C ASN A 334 9.25 4.94 2.81
N ALA A 335 10.06 5.03 1.75
CA ALA A 335 11.38 4.40 1.71
C ALA A 335 12.32 4.95 2.79
N LEU A 336 12.33 6.28 2.99
CA LEU A 336 13.10 6.92 4.05
C LEU A 336 12.68 6.42 5.44
N MET A 337 11.37 6.28 5.69
CA MET A 337 10.87 5.75 6.96
C MET A 337 11.35 4.32 7.24
N VAL A 338 11.34 3.46 6.22
CA VAL A 338 11.85 2.08 6.34
C VAL A 338 13.36 2.05 6.55
N ASP A 339 14.11 2.96 5.92
CA ASP A 339 15.56 3.03 6.05
C ASP A 339 15.99 3.65 7.41
N LEU A 340 15.19 4.53 8.02
CA LEU A 340 15.40 5.07 9.38
C LEU A 340 15.15 4.01 10.48
N PHE A 341 14.20 3.09 10.27
CA PHE A 341 13.82 2.06 11.24
C PHE A 341 13.97 0.63 10.68
N PRO A 342 15.20 0.19 10.33
CA PRO A 342 15.43 -1.06 9.60
C PRO A 342 15.09 -2.34 10.38
N GLN A 343 15.13 -2.30 11.72
CA GLN A 343 14.76 -3.44 12.58
C GLN A 343 13.24 -3.63 12.69
N ASP A 344 12.47 -2.56 12.46
CA ASP A 344 11.02 -2.49 12.61
C ASP A 344 10.34 -2.09 11.29
N ALA A 345 10.87 -2.53 10.15
CA ALA A 345 10.43 -2.11 8.81
C ALA A 345 8.92 -2.30 8.54
N ALA A 346 8.32 -3.38 9.05
CA ALA A 346 6.87 -3.63 8.93
C ALA A 346 6.06 -2.62 9.76
N THR A 347 6.54 -2.31 10.97
CA THR A 347 5.99 -1.30 11.89
C THR A 347 6.12 0.11 11.31
N ALA A 348 7.26 0.43 10.70
CA ALA A 348 7.54 1.70 10.04
C ALA A 348 6.66 1.92 8.80
N SER A 349 6.48 0.88 7.97
CA SER A 349 5.55 0.93 6.84
C SER A 349 4.08 0.99 7.28
N ALA A 350 3.75 0.43 8.44
CA ALA A 350 2.40 0.55 9.00
C ALA A 350 2.13 1.96 9.53
N ALA A 351 3.15 2.66 10.05
CA ALA A 351 3.02 4.04 10.52
C ALA A 351 2.78 5.05 9.39
N THR A 352 3.26 4.76 8.18
CA THR A 352 3.11 5.63 6.98
C THR A 352 1.81 5.40 6.22
N THR A 353 1.06 4.34 6.55
CA THR A 353 -0.24 4.01 5.93
C THR A 353 -1.36 4.68 6.70
#